data_AF-A0A1E7F7S5-F1
#
_entry.id   AF-A0A1E7F7S5-F1
#
_cell.length_a   1.000
_cell.length_b   1.000
_cell.length_c   1.000
_cell.angle_alpha   90.00
_cell.angle_beta   90.00
_cell.angle_gamma   90.00
#
_symmetry.space_group_name_H-M   'P 1'
#
loop_
_entity.id
_entity.type
_entity.pdbx_description
1 polymer ?
#
loop_
_entity_poly.entity_id
_entity_poly.type
_entity_poly.pdbx_seq_one_letter_code
_entity_poly.pdbx_strand_id
1 'polypeptide(L)'
;MSGAFSGVGSATTTTSRQSRIYNADDSTSSQTNDNDNDNDTDKTLMFETEGWKNIADNLSSFPLFTIATAENNFVAYSISVGDGVGDDKTFNIPFFYCDVTEGLVELEKSQVANKDYKLIPFPLNEAFKMWCDDKAVIVPSKASILQAGAPAGTNQIGQRVPMWACMEITEEQEGGLPPKLPIFMGLEDANAAVLEAVAGDRTKIDDLEVVCLSLDGAIEQLVTVPEETPSFHFVPPSKSIKYIEENIEAP
;
A
#
# COMPACT_ATOMS: atom_id res chain seq x y z
N MET A 1 -10.14 -17.00 -49.94
CA MET A 1 -9.55 -17.98 -48.99
C MET A 1 -9.00 -17.14 -47.84
N SER A 2 -9.81 -16.72 -46.87
CA SER A 2 -10.45 -17.50 -45.79
C SER A 2 -9.49 -18.49 -45.12
N GLY A 3 -9.15 -18.17 -43.87
CA GLY A 3 -8.39 -18.99 -42.94
C GLY A 3 -8.11 -18.19 -41.68
N ALA A 4 -9.01 -18.29 -40.71
CA ALA A 4 -9.01 -17.65 -39.40
C ALA A 4 -8.58 -18.63 -38.28
N PHE A 5 -8.49 -18.09 -37.05
CA PHE A 5 -8.33 -18.73 -35.73
C PHE A 5 -6.90 -19.12 -35.33
N SER A 6 -6.44 -18.95 -34.09
CA SER A 6 -6.88 -18.22 -32.88
C SER A 6 -5.87 -18.60 -31.80
N GLY A 7 -5.35 -17.64 -31.03
CA GLY A 7 -4.49 -17.93 -29.89
C GLY A 7 -4.71 -16.90 -28.81
N VAL A 8 -5.65 -17.18 -27.90
CA VAL A 8 -5.87 -16.39 -26.69
C VAL A 8 -4.70 -16.66 -25.75
N GLY A 9 -3.79 -15.69 -25.61
CA GLY A 9 -2.69 -15.74 -24.67
C GLY A 9 -3.16 -15.25 -23.30
N SER A 10 -3.50 -16.18 -22.42
CA SER A 10 -3.60 -15.94 -20.98
C SER A 10 -2.18 -15.72 -20.43
N ALA A 11 -1.91 -14.53 -19.88
CA ALA A 11 -0.67 -14.28 -19.14
C ALA A 11 -0.83 -14.85 -17.72
N THR A 12 -0.45 -16.11 -17.54
CA THR A 12 -0.47 -16.79 -16.25
C THR A 12 0.83 -16.50 -15.51
N THR A 13 0.80 -15.68 -14.46
CA THR A 13 1.96 -15.48 -13.58
C THR A 13 1.86 -16.45 -12.41
N THR A 14 2.50 -17.62 -12.54
CA THR A 14 2.62 -18.60 -11.44
C THR A 14 3.57 -18.06 -10.38
N THR A 15 3.04 -17.63 -9.23
CA THR A 15 3.86 -17.28 -8.06
C THR A 15 3.68 -18.34 -6.98
N SER A 16 4.73 -19.14 -6.75
CA SER A 16 4.80 -20.09 -5.64
C SER A 16 4.99 -19.32 -4.34
N ARG A 17 4.02 -19.44 -3.42
CA ARG A 17 4.09 -18.85 -2.08
C ARG A 17 5.01 -19.74 -1.24
N GLN A 18 6.22 -19.27 -0.90
CA GLN A 18 7.06 -19.93 0.09
C GLN A 18 6.31 -19.98 1.43
N SER A 19 6.04 -21.20 1.87
CA SER A 19 5.47 -21.55 3.16
C SER A 19 6.31 -20.97 4.30
N ARG A 20 5.64 -20.33 5.28
CA ARG A 20 6.22 -20.02 6.60
C ARG A 20 6.75 -21.30 7.23
N ILE A 21 8.06 -21.42 7.36
CA ILE A 21 8.70 -22.41 8.22
C ILE A 21 8.87 -21.77 9.58
N TYR A 22 8.04 -22.15 10.54
CA TYR A 22 8.34 -21.97 11.97
C TYR A 22 9.21 -23.15 12.40
N ASN A 23 10.45 -22.87 12.83
CA ASN A 23 11.25 -23.86 13.54
C ASN A 23 10.93 -23.81 15.03
N ALA A 24 10.73 -25.00 15.56
CA ALA A 24 10.30 -25.35 16.90
C ALA A 24 11.41 -25.17 17.94
N ASP A 25 10.99 -24.84 19.17
CA ASP A 25 11.57 -25.43 20.38
C ASP A 25 10.44 -25.71 21.40
N ASP A 26 10.31 -27.01 21.66
CA ASP A 26 9.93 -27.73 22.89
C ASP A 26 8.94 -27.13 23.91
N SER A 27 7.76 -27.73 24.01
CA SER A 27 7.35 -28.60 25.15
C SER A 27 5.82 -28.61 25.39
N THR A 28 5.29 -29.84 25.31
CA THR A 28 3.99 -30.36 25.79
C THR A 28 3.03 -29.44 26.55
N SER A 29 1.81 -29.25 26.01
CA SER A 29 0.58 -29.71 26.66
C SER A 29 -0.64 -29.57 25.74
N SER A 30 -1.39 -30.66 25.66
CA SER A 30 -2.62 -30.83 24.91
C SER A 30 -3.79 -30.04 25.49
N GLN A 31 -4.32 -29.06 24.75
CA GLN A 31 -5.73 -28.67 24.84
C GLN A 31 -6.23 -28.29 23.43
N THR A 32 -7.20 -29.07 22.96
CA THR A 32 -8.03 -28.80 21.80
C THR A 32 -8.84 -27.52 22.03
N ASN A 33 -8.62 -26.50 21.20
CA ASN A 33 -9.57 -25.41 21.03
C ASN A 33 -9.77 -25.22 19.52
N ASP A 34 -10.93 -25.69 19.04
CA ASP A 34 -11.55 -25.21 17.82
C ASP A 34 -11.83 -23.71 18.02
N ASN A 35 -11.13 -22.83 17.31
CA ASN A 35 -11.50 -21.42 17.11
C ASN A 35 -10.57 -20.77 16.05
N ASP A 36 -10.68 -21.21 14.80
CA ASP A 36 -9.94 -20.65 13.65
C ASP A 36 -10.83 -19.79 12.74
N ASN A 37 -11.81 -19.04 13.29
CA ASN A 37 -12.74 -18.27 12.45
C ASN A 37 -13.11 -16.85 12.92
N ASP A 38 -12.39 -16.27 13.90
CA ASP A 38 -12.79 -14.97 14.50
C ASP A 38 -11.97 -13.75 14.02
N ASN A 39 -10.99 -13.91 13.12
CA ASN A 39 -10.05 -12.83 12.80
C ASN A 39 -10.42 -11.93 11.59
N ASP A 40 -11.34 -12.36 10.72
CA ASP A 40 -11.71 -11.58 9.52
C ASP A 40 -12.84 -10.57 9.77
N THR A 41 -13.74 -10.87 10.72
CA THR A 41 -14.84 -9.97 11.09
C THR A 41 -14.35 -8.71 11.81
N ASP A 42 -13.18 -8.76 12.47
CA ASP A 42 -12.70 -7.66 13.32
C ASP A 42 -12.05 -6.53 12.51
N LYS A 43 -11.37 -6.85 11.40
CA LYS A 43 -10.68 -5.84 10.56
C LYS A 43 -11.64 -4.95 9.78
N THR A 44 -12.81 -5.45 9.40
CA THR A 44 -13.78 -4.66 8.63
C THR A 44 -14.59 -3.72 9.53
N LEU A 45 -14.76 -4.07 10.81
CA LEU A 45 -15.41 -3.20 11.80
C LEU A 45 -14.64 -1.90 12.03
N MET A 46 -13.31 -1.89 11.82
CA MET A 46 -12.51 -0.67 11.98
C MET A 46 -13.00 0.47 11.08
N PHE A 47 -13.53 0.16 9.89
CA PHE A 47 -14.00 1.14 8.91
C PHE A 47 -15.30 1.86 9.33
N GLU A 48 -16.00 1.35 10.34
CA GLU A 48 -17.23 1.94 10.88
C GLU A 48 -16.96 2.82 12.11
N THR A 49 -15.73 2.80 12.64
CA THR A 49 -15.35 3.55 13.84
C THR A 49 -15.18 5.05 13.59
N GLU A 50 -15.32 5.86 14.64
CA GLU A 50 -14.99 7.30 14.57
C GLU A 50 -13.51 7.53 14.24
N GLY A 51 -12.61 6.70 14.76
CA GLY A 51 -11.18 6.79 14.44
C GLY A 51 -10.88 6.67 12.95
N TRP A 52 -11.56 5.75 12.24
CA TRP A 52 -11.45 5.67 10.78
C TRP A 52 -11.98 6.92 10.09
N LYS A 53 -13.15 7.43 10.50
CA LYS A 53 -13.73 8.65 9.91
C LYS A 53 -12.78 9.85 10.05
N ASN A 54 -12.07 9.95 11.17
CA ASN A 54 -11.12 11.02 11.45
C ASN A 54 -9.89 11.02 10.51
N ILE A 55 -9.50 9.87 9.97
CA ILE A 55 -8.33 9.75 9.09
C ILE A 55 -8.67 9.48 7.62
N ALA A 56 -9.91 9.07 7.32
CA ALA A 56 -10.33 8.67 5.99
C ALA A 56 -10.13 9.77 4.94
N ASP A 57 -10.40 11.02 5.29
CA ASP A 57 -10.21 12.17 4.40
C ASP A 57 -8.72 12.40 4.09
N ASN A 58 -7.85 12.25 5.09
CA ASN A 58 -6.40 12.38 4.89
C ASN A 58 -5.84 11.21 4.06
N LEU A 59 -6.36 10.01 4.24
CA LEU A 59 -6.03 8.86 3.38
C LEU A 59 -6.63 9.00 1.97
N SER A 60 -7.72 9.75 1.79
CA SER A 60 -8.31 9.96 0.47
C SER A 60 -7.44 10.83 -0.44
N SER A 61 -6.62 11.72 0.14
CA SER A 61 -5.69 12.56 -0.61
C SER A 61 -4.41 11.82 -1.00
N PHE A 62 -4.26 10.55 -0.64
CA PHE A 62 -3.12 9.72 -1.01
C PHE A 62 -3.37 8.99 -2.33
N PRO A 63 -2.65 9.36 -3.39
CA PRO A 63 -2.79 8.67 -4.66
C PRO A 63 -2.02 7.36 -4.65
N LEU A 64 -2.75 6.26 -4.83
CA LEU A 64 -2.22 5.06 -5.47
C LEU A 64 -2.53 5.12 -6.97
N PHE A 65 -1.91 4.24 -7.75
CA PHE A 65 -2.16 4.17 -9.19
C PHE A 65 -2.65 2.79 -9.59
N THR A 66 -3.62 2.74 -10.49
CA THR A 66 -4.10 1.48 -11.05
C THR A 66 -4.30 1.60 -12.55
N ILE A 67 -4.24 0.46 -13.23
CA ILE A 67 -4.51 0.39 -14.67
C ILE A 67 -6.01 0.24 -14.85
N ALA A 68 -6.58 1.09 -15.68
CA ALA A 68 -7.99 1.09 -16.01
C ALA A 68 -8.22 1.01 -17.52
N THR A 69 -9.38 0.47 -17.86
CA THR A 69 -9.99 0.53 -19.20
C THR A 69 -10.34 1.97 -19.59
N ALA A 70 -10.68 2.19 -20.86
CA ALA A 70 -11.15 3.48 -21.35
C ALA A 70 -12.37 4.00 -20.55
N GLU A 71 -13.23 3.08 -20.13
CA GLU A 71 -14.43 3.31 -19.32
C GLU A 71 -14.17 3.45 -17.81
N ASN A 72 -12.91 3.56 -17.38
CA ASN A 72 -12.48 3.67 -15.98
C ASN A 72 -12.74 2.43 -15.10
N ASN A 73 -13.01 1.26 -15.68
CA ASN A 73 -13.03 0.01 -14.91
C ASN A 73 -11.60 -0.51 -14.68
N PHE A 74 -11.31 -1.00 -13.47
CA PHE A 74 -9.99 -1.55 -13.15
C PHE A 74 -9.66 -2.80 -13.98
N VAL A 75 -8.42 -2.87 -14.43
CA VAL A 75 -7.86 -4.10 -14.97
C VAL A 75 -7.53 -5.02 -13.80
N ALA A 76 -8.15 -6.21 -13.79
CA ALA A 76 -7.95 -7.22 -12.76
C ALA A 76 -6.94 -8.28 -13.22
N TYR A 77 -6.13 -8.76 -12.27
CA TYR A 77 -5.14 -9.80 -12.48
C TYR A 77 -5.66 -11.12 -11.92
N SER A 78 -5.50 -12.18 -12.71
CA SER A 78 -5.87 -13.54 -12.33
C SER A 78 -4.79 -14.15 -11.46
N ILE A 79 -5.12 -14.44 -10.21
CA ILE A 79 -4.26 -15.12 -9.24
C ILE A 79 -4.87 -16.48 -8.94
N SER A 80 -4.16 -17.55 -9.27
CA SER A 80 -4.52 -18.91 -8.89
C SER A 80 -3.81 -19.30 -7.60
N VAL A 81 -4.60 -19.71 -6.60
CA VAL A 81 -4.12 -20.23 -5.32
C VAL A 81 -4.57 -21.68 -5.20
N GLY A 82 -3.60 -22.58 -5.19
CA GLY A 82 -3.79 -24.00 -4.95
C GLY A 82 -2.45 -24.66 -4.57
N ASP A 83 -2.52 -25.71 -3.79
CA ASP A 83 -1.38 -26.53 -3.35
C ASP A 83 -1.10 -27.70 -4.32
N GLY A 84 -1.81 -27.75 -5.45
CA GLY A 84 -1.75 -28.84 -6.43
C GLY A 84 -2.51 -30.10 -6.00
N VAL A 85 -3.24 -30.08 -4.87
CA VAL A 85 -4.07 -31.19 -4.38
C VAL A 85 -5.48 -30.68 -4.07
N GLY A 86 -6.21 -30.28 -5.11
CA GLY A 86 -7.60 -29.82 -5.00
C GLY A 86 -8.02 -28.95 -6.18
N ASP A 87 -9.20 -28.32 -6.07
CA ASP A 87 -9.64 -27.30 -7.02
C ASP A 87 -8.88 -25.99 -6.75
N ASP A 88 -8.02 -25.60 -7.69
CA ASP A 88 -7.34 -24.30 -7.67
C ASP A 88 -8.38 -23.17 -7.64
N LYS A 89 -8.28 -22.28 -6.65
CA LYS A 89 -9.14 -21.09 -6.60
C LYS A 89 -8.48 -19.97 -7.40
N THR A 90 -9.19 -19.44 -8.39
CA THR A 90 -8.75 -18.27 -9.16
C THR A 90 -9.50 -17.03 -8.71
N PHE A 91 -8.75 -15.98 -8.39
CA PHE A 91 -9.24 -14.67 -7.99
C PHE A 91 -8.86 -13.64 -9.05
N ASN A 92 -9.77 -12.73 -9.39
CA ASN A 92 -9.47 -11.59 -10.25
C ASN A 92 -9.44 -10.34 -9.38
N ILE A 93 -8.26 -9.79 -9.16
CA ILE A 93 -8.08 -8.65 -8.25
C ILE A 93 -7.29 -7.52 -8.91
N PRO A 94 -7.71 -6.25 -8.76
CA PRO A 94 -6.97 -5.10 -9.21
C PRO A 94 -5.72 -4.88 -8.35
N PHE A 95 -4.68 -4.33 -8.98
CA PHE A 95 -3.46 -3.92 -8.31
C PHE A 95 -3.42 -2.39 -8.20
N PHE A 96 -3.00 -1.90 -7.04
CA PHE A 96 -2.83 -0.49 -6.72
C PHE A 96 -1.36 -0.22 -6.37
N TYR A 97 -0.65 0.47 -7.23
CA TYR A 97 0.78 0.76 -7.12
C TYR A 97 0.99 2.00 -6.26
N CYS A 98 1.86 1.88 -5.25
CA CYS A 98 2.31 3.01 -4.43
C CYS A 98 3.26 3.96 -5.18
N ASP A 99 3.91 3.49 -6.25
CA ASP A 99 4.87 4.25 -7.05
C ASP A 99 4.35 4.45 -8.47
N VAL A 100 4.25 5.70 -8.89
CA VAL A 100 3.76 6.07 -10.22
C VAL A 100 4.65 5.55 -11.35
N THR A 101 5.96 5.50 -11.15
CA THR A 101 6.92 5.00 -12.15
C THR A 101 6.69 3.52 -12.39
N GLU A 102 6.45 2.76 -11.33
CA GLU A 102 6.16 1.33 -11.43
C GLU A 102 4.78 1.07 -12.04
N GLY A 103 3.79 1.89 -11.70
CA GLY A 103 2.48 1.88 -12.35
C GLY A 103 2.59 2.14 -13.86
N LEU A 104 3.41 3.10 -14.27
CA LEU A 104 3.68 3.38 -15.69
C LEU A 104 4.37 2.21 -16.40
N VAL A 105 5.35 1.57 -15.76
CA VAL A 105 6.01 0.38 -16.30
C VAL A 105 5.01 -0.76 -16.50
N GLU A 106 4.07 -0.94 -15.57
CA GLU A 106 3.03 -1.95 -15.75
C GLU A 106 2.00 -1.56 -16.83
N LEU A 107 1.67 -0.27 -16.94
CA LEU A 107 0.81 0.23 -18.01
C LEU A 107 1.41 -0.11 -19.38
N GLU A 108 2.70 0.15 -19.60
CA GLU A 108 3.38 -0.15 -20.87
C GLU A 108 3.26 -1.64 -21.24
N LYS A 109 3.43 -2.53 -20.26
CA LYS A 109 3.25 -3.98 -20.47
C LYS A 109 1.81 -4.32 -20.83
N SER A 110 0.85 -3.75 -20.08
CA SER A 110 -0.58 -4.03 -20.26
C SER A 110 -1.10 -3.50 -21.59
N GLN A 111 -0.52 -2.40 -22.09
CA GLN A 111 -0.82 -1.82 -23.38
C GLN A 111 -0.31 -2.65 -24.57
N VAL A 112 0.45 -3.72 -24.35
CA VAL A 112 0.70 -4.73 -25.39
C VAL A 112 -0.60 -5.48 -25.72
N ALA A 113 -1.45 -5.74 -24.72
CA ALA A 113 -2.73 -6.43 -24.89
C ALA A 113 -3.86 -5.48 -25.31
N ASN A 114 -3.91 -4.27 -24.73
CA ASN A 114 -4.93 -3.27 -25.06
C ASN A 114 -4.37 -1.84 -24.98
N LYS A 115 -4.28 -1.17 -26.13
CA LYS A 115 -3.72 0.18 -26.26
C LYS A 115 -4.54 1.27 -25.57
N ASP A 116 -5.80 1.00 -25.28
CA ASP A 116 -6.71 1.97 -24.65
C ASP A 116 -6.64 1.96 -23.11
N TYR A 117 -5.81 1.07 -22.54
CA TYR A 117 -5.55 1.10 -21.11
C TYR A 117 -4.81 2.38 -20.72
N LYS A 118 -5.14 2.88 -19.52
CA LYS A 118 -4.56 4.09 -18.93
C LYS A 118 -4.24 3.88 -17.46
N LEU A 119 -3.31 4.67 -16.94
CA LEU A 119 -3.02 4.74 -15.52
C LEU A 119 -3.90 5.83 -14.90
N ILE A 120 -4.64 5.50 -13.86
CA ILE A 120 -5.48 6.46 -13.13
C ILE A 120 -5.08 6.51 -11.65
N PRO A 121 -5.20 7.66 -10.99
CA PRO A 121 -5.02 7.74 -9.56
C PRO A 121 -6.23 7.11 -8.86
N PHE A 122 -6.01 6.53 -7.70
CA PHE A 122 -7.05 5.94 -6.88
C PHE A 122 -6.74 6.17 -5.39
N PRO A 123 -7.73 6.58 -4.58
CA PRO A 123 -7.46 7.02 -3.22
C PRO A 123 -7.12 5.85 -2.30
N LEU A 124 -6.13 6.06 -1.42
CA LEU A 124 -5.59 5.03 -0.53
C LEU A 124 -6.65 4.50 0.45
N ASN A 125 -7.55 5.34 0.96
CA ASN A 125 -8.60 4.91 1.87
C ASN A 125 -9.49 3.80 1.27
N GLU A 126 -9.89 3.92 0.01
CA GLU A 126 -10.70 2.94 -0.71
C GLU A 126 -9.89 1.70 -1.09
N ALA A 127 -8.66 1.89 -1.60
CA ALA A 127 -7.78 0.77 -1.92
C ALA A 127 -7.45 -0.07 -0.69
N PHE A 128 -7.24 0.58 0.46
CA PHE A 128 -6.94 -0.10 1.72
C PHE A 128 -8.13 -0.93 2.21
N LYS A 129 -9.36 -0.40 2.10
CA LYS A 129 -10.59 -1.17 2.35
C LYS A 129 -10.67 -2.41 1.46
N MET A 130 -10.47 -2.23 0.15
CA MET A 130 -10.47 -3.35 -0.80
C MET A 130 -9.38 -4.38 -0.49
N TRP A 131 -8.21 -3.92 -0.04
CA TRP A 131 -7.09 -4.79 0.32
C TRP A 131 -7.38 -5.59 1.59
N CYS A 132 -7.97 -4.97 2.63
CA CYS A 132 -8.40 -5.68 3.84
C CYS A 132 -9.49 -6.71 3.59
N ASP A 133 -10.29 -6.52 2.55
CA ASP A 133 -11.35 -7.43 2.11
C ASP A 133 -10.86 -8.53 1.14
N ASP A 134 -9.55 -8.66 0.91
CA ASP A 134 -8.95 -9.54 -0.11
C ASP A 134 -9.47 -9.30 -1.55
N LYS A 135 -9.99 -8.09 -1.83
CA LYS A 135 -10.54 -7.67 -3.13
C LYS A 135 -9.56 -6.86 -3.95
N ALA A 136 -8.35 -6.63 -3.46
CA ALA A 136 -7.30 -5.89 -4.15
C ALA A 136 -5.91 -6.24 -3.61
N VAL A 137 -4.86 -5.82 -4.31
CA VAL A 137 -3.48 -5.82 -3.81
C VAL A 137 -2.93 -4.41 -3.87
N ILE A 138 -2.40 -3.92 -2.75
CA ILE A 138 -1.54 -2.74 -2.75
C ILE A 138 -0.10 -3.21 -2.98
N VAL A 139 0.52 -2.68 -4.03
CA VAL A 139 1.88 -3.03 -4.46
C VAL A 139 2.83 -1.92 -3.99
N PRO A 140 3.67 -2.17 -2.98
CA PRO A 140 4.65 -1.19 -2.52
C PRO A 140 5.76 -1.01 -3.56
N SER A 141 6.39 0.16 -3.56
CA SER A 141 7.59 0.43 -4.37
C SER A 141 8.71 -0.58 -4.06
N LYS A 142 9.42 -1.03 -5.09
CA LYS A 142 10.59 -1.90 -4.97
C LYS A 142 11.69 -1.20 -4.20
N ALA A 143 11.88 0.09 -4.45
CA ALA A 143 12.85 0.89 -3.72
C ALA A 143 12.49 0.96 -2.23
N SER A 144 11.21 1.21 -1.92
CA SER A 144 10.73 1.33 -0.54
C SER A 144 10.91 0.03 0.25
N ILE A 145 10.54 -1.13 -0.31
CA ILE A 145 10.73 -2.41 0.42
C ILE A 145 12.21 -2.75 0.64
N LEU A 146 13.09 -2.41 -0.31
CA LEU A 146 14.53 -2.62 -0.14
C LEU A 146 15.11 -1.70 0.93
N GLN A 147 14.67 -0.44 0.97
CA GLN A 147 15.03 0.53 2.00
C GLN A 147 14.54 0.10 3.39
N ALA A 148 13.38 -0.54 3.46
CA ALA A 148 12.83 -1.14 4.67
C ALA A 148 13.56 -2.44 5.10
N GLY A 149 14.61 -2.86 4.39
CA GLY A 149 15.44 -4.00 4.74
C GLY A 149 15.08 -5.32 4.04
N ALA A 150 14.19 -5.31 3.05
CA ALA A 150 13.93 -6.51 2.26
C ALA A 150 15.19 -6.96 1.48
N PRO A 151 15.44 -8.27 1.35
CA PRO A 151 16.55 -8.77 0.54
C PRO A 151 16.48 -8.33 -0.93
N ALA A 152 17.64 -8.24 -1.59
CA ALA A 152 17.69 -8.00 -3.03
C ALA A 152 16.94 -9.09 -3.80
N GLY A 153 16.13 -8.69 -4.78
CA GLY A 153 15.33 -9.62 -5.58
C GLY A 153 13.97 -10.01 -4.98
N THR A 154 13.62 -9.47 -3.80
CA THR A 154 12.30 -9.66 -3.20
C THR A 154 11.18 -9.22 -4.15
N ASN A 155 10.14 -10.06 -4.28
CA ASN A 155 8.92 -9.70 -4.98
C ASN A 155 8.09 -8.74 -4.11
N GLN A 156 7.61 -7.65 -4.71
CA GLN A 156 6.82 -6.61 -4.06
C GLN A 156 5.40 -7.08 -3.71
N ILE A 157 4.83 -7.96 -4.53
CA ILE A 157 3.48 -8.49 -4.30
C ILE A 157 3.47 -9.30 -3.00
N GLY A 158 2.57 -8.95 -2.10
CA GLY A 158 2.42 -9.59 -0.79
C GLY A 158 3.36 -9.07 0.30
N GLN A 159 4.19 -8.07 0.01
CA GLN A 159 4.95 -7.35 1.03
C GLN A 159 4.07 -6.30 1.71
N ARG A 160 4.39 -5.97 2.96
CA ARG A 160 3.78 -4.81 3.63
C ARG A 160 4.26 -3.53 2.97
N VAL A 161 3.41 -2.51 2.96
CA VAL A 161 3.74 -1.18 2.45
C VAL A 161 4.55 -0.43 3.51
N PRO A 162 5.83 -0.11 3.25
CA PRO A 162 6.62 0.67 4.19
C PRO A 162 6.19 2.14 4.17
N MET A 163 6.16 2.73 5.36
CA MET A 163 5.92 4.15 5.60
C MET A 163 7.07 4.68 6.46
N TRP A 164 7.35 5.98 6.37
CA TRP A 164 8.52 6.61 6.97
C TRP A 164 8.08 7.80 7.80
N ALA A 165 8.69 7.97 8.97
CA ALA A 165 8.37 9.03 9.92
C ALA A 165 9.65 9.46 10.64
N CYS A 166 9.75 10.74 11.01
CA CYS A 166 10.79 11.21 11.93
C CYS A 166 10.10 11.71 13.19
N MET A 167 10.40 11.11 14.35
CA MET A 167 9.64 11.34 15.58
C MET A 167 9.88 12.73 16.17
N GLU A 168 10.99 13.35 15.79
CA GLU A 168 11.43 14.66 16.22
C GLU A 168 10.88 15.80 15.34
N ILE A 169 10.22 15.47 14.23
CA ILE A 169 9.63 16.44 13.31
C ILE A 169 8.13 16.42 13.49
N THR A 170 7.59 17.57 13.86
CA THR A 170 6.14 17.76 13.97
C THR A 170 5.73 19.08 13.35
N GLU A 171 4.59 19.08 12.68
CA GLU A 171 3.98 20.27 12.13
C GLU A 171 3.08 20.93 13.18
N GLU A 172 3.36 22.20 13.49
CA GLU A 172 2.47 23.01 14.31
C GLU A 172 1.13 23.21 13.60
N GLN A 173 0.04 23.03 14.34
CA GLN A 173 -1.30 23.24 13.83
C GLN A 173 -1.84 24.61 14.26
N GLU A 174 -2.59 25.26 13.37
CA GLU A 174 -3.32 26.49 13.73
C GLU A 174 -4.37 26.20 14.82
N GLY A 175 -4.63 27.21 15.66
CA GLY A 175 -5.71 27.13 16.66
C GLY A 175 -5.37 26.35 17.94
N GLY A 176 -4.08 26.04 18.18
CA GLY A 176 -3.64 25.36 19.41
C GLY A 176 -3.97 23.87 19.45
N LEU A 177 -4.24 23.27 18.30
CA LEU A 177 -4.38 21.83 18.14
C LEU A 177 -3.03 21.13 18.38
N PRO A 178 -3.04 19.86 18.82
CA PRO A 178 -1.81 19.11 19.03
C PRO A 178 -1.01 19.01 17.72
N PRO A 179 0.33 19.05 17.81
CA PRO A 179 1.18 19.01 16.63
C PRO A 179 1.03 17.67 15.90
N LYS A 180 1.17 17.68 14.58
CA LYS A 180 1.02 16.47 13.75
C LYS A 180 2.36 15.91 13.33
N LEU A 181 2.49 14.60 13.40
CA LEU A 181 3.68 13.91 12.92
C LEU A 181 3.49 13.51 11.45
N PRO A 182 4.31 13.99 10.51
CA PRO A 182 4.18 13.63 9.11
C PRO A 182 4.66 12.19 8.86
N ILE A 183 3.82 11.39 8.20
CA ILE A 183 4.13 10.04 7.71
C ILE A 183 4.19 10.07 6.18
N PHE A 184 5.31 9.61 5.64
CA PHE A 184 5.61 9.59 4.21
C PHE A 184 5.58 8.17 3.66
N MET A 185 5.11 7.98 2.44
CA MET A 185 5.21 6.68 1.75
C MET A 185 6.56 6.50 1.03
N GLY A 186 7.28 7.61 0.79
CA GLY A 186 8.62 7.62 0.21
C GLY A 186 9.69 8.07 1.21
N LEU A 187 10.78 7.31 1.33
CA LEU A 187 11.92 7.69 2.17
C LEU A 187 12.60 8.99 1.70
N GLU A 188 12.57 9.26 0.39
CA GLU A 188 13.09 10.51 -0.17
C GLU A 188 12.34 11.74 0.35
N ASP A 189 11.01 11.67 0.42
CA ASP A 189 10.17 12.76 0.93
C ASP A 189 10.39 12.94 2.45
N ALA A 190 10.50 11.86 3.21
CA ALA A 190 10.83 11.91 4.64
C ALA A 190 12.19 12.58 4.90
N ASN A 191 13.22 12.18 4.14
CA ASN A 191 14.55 12.78 4.26
C ASN A 191 14.56 14.25 3.84
N ALA A 192 13.77 14.64 2.83
CA ALA A 192 13.63 16.03 2.43
C ALA A 192 13.02 16.88 3.55
N ALA A 193 11.97 16.38 4.21
CA ALA A 193 11.36 17.05 5.37
C ALA A 193 12.35 17.19 6.54
N VAL A 194 13.18 16.18 6.79
CA VAL A 194 14.27 16.23 7.79
C VAL A 194 15.27 17.33 7.48
N LEU A 195 15.70 17.43 6.22
CA LEU A 195 16.64 18.47 5.80
C LEU A 195 16.06 19.88 5.93
N GLU A 196 14.77 20.05 5.63
CA GLU A 196 14.07 21.32 5.78
C GLU A 196 13.94 21.74 7.26
N ALA A 197 13.57 20.81 8.14
CA ALA A 197 13.45 21.05 9.57
C ALA A 197 14.79 21.52 10.19
N VAL A 198 15.90 20.91 9.80
CA VAL A 198 17.25 21.30 10.28
C VAL A 198 17.74 22.63 9.67
N ALA A 199 17.27 22.99 8.48
CA ALA A 199 17.59 24.30 7.92
C ALA A 199 16.89 25.43 8.70
N GLY A 200 15.69 25.17 9.24
CA GLY A 200 14.89 26.13 10.00
C GLY A 200 15.27 26.23 11.49
N ASP A 201 15.54 25.10 12.11
CA ASP A 201 15.85 24.99 13.54
C ASP A 201 17.29 24.52 13.70
N ARG A 202 18.11 25.17 14.54
CA ARG A 202 19.59 24.95 14.63
C ARG A 202 19.99 23.56 15.17
N THR A 203 19.09 22.59 15.14
CA THR A 203 19.27 21.17 15.44
C THR A 203 20.25 20.56 14.45
N LYS A 204 21.03 19.54 14.87
CA LYS A 204 21.94 18.85 13.95
C LYS A 204 21.20 17.70 13.27
N ILE A 205 21.45 17.48 11.98
CA ILE A 205 20.88 16.37 11.19
C ILE A 205 21.13 15.02 11.89
N ASP A 206 22.30 14.86 12.52
CA ASP A 206 22.71 13.62 13.18
C ASP A 206 21.84 13.24 14.39
N ASP A 207 21.01 14.16 14.88
CA ASP A 207 20.11 13.94 16.02
C ASP A 207 18.69 13.52 15.58
N LEU A 208 18.40 13.45 14.28
CA LEU A 208 17.08 13.11 13.72
C LEU A 208 17.10 11.72 13.11
N GLU A 209 16.19 10.85 13.55
CA GLU A 209 16.07 9.48 13.07
C GLU A 209 14.79 9.29 12.25
N VAL A 210 14.94 8.80 11.02
CA VAL A 210 13.80 8.37 10.20
C VAL A 210 13.54 6.89 10.47
N VAL A 211 12.38 6.60 11.06
CA VAL A 211 11.93 5.25 11.38
C VAL A 211 11.03 4.69 10.28
N CYS A 212 11.07 3.37 10.11
CA CYS A 212 10.18 2.64 9.21
C CYS A 212 8.99 2.06 9.97
N LEU A 213 7.78 2.32 9.47
CA LEU A 213 6.52 1.74 9.91
C LEU A 213 5.89 0.93 8.76
N SER A 214 4.89 0.11 9.06
CA SER A 214 4.05 -0.49 8.01
C SER A 214 2.72 0.25 7.93
N LEU A 215 2.18 0.42 6.71
CA LEU A 215 0.93 1.14 6.47
C LEU A 215 -0.23 0.63 7.33
N ASP A 216 -0.40 -0.70 7.40
CA ASP A 216 -1.42 -1.35 8.21
C ASP A 216 -1.27 -1.00 9.71
N GLY A 217 -0.04 -1.06 10.23
CA GLY A 217 0.25 -0.70 11.61
C GLY A 217 0.07 0.80 11.91
N ALA A 218 0.44 1.68 10.96
CA ALA A 218 0.24 3.12 11.10
C ALA A 218 -1.25 3.48 11.13
N ILE A 219 -2.06 2.85 10.26
CA ILE A 219 -3.51 3.03 10.26
C ILE A 219 -4.13 2.47 11.54
N GLU A 220 -3.74 1.28 11.99
CA GLU A 220 -4.25 0.67 13.23
C GLU A 220 -3.99 1.57 14.45
N GLN A 221 -2.79 2.14 14.56
CA GLN A 221 -2.46 3.11 15.61
C GLN A 221 -3.34 4.36 15.51
N LEU A 222 -3.50 4.92 14.31
CA LEU A 222 -4.31 6.11 14.11
C LEU A 222 -5.80 5.94 14.44
N VAL A 223 -6.36 4.76 14.15
CA VAL A 223 -7.78 4.49 14.38
C VAL A 223 -8.07 4.22 15.87
N THR A 224 -7.08 3.73 16.63
CA THR A 224 -7.26 3.29 18.02
C THR A 224 -6.84 4.32 19.06
N VAL A 225 -6.00 5.29 18.70
CA VAL A 225 -5.43 6.25 19.66
C VAL A 225 -6.39 7.44 19.90
N PRO A 226 -6.58 7.89 21.16
CA PRO A 226 -7.42 9.04 21.49
C PRO A 226 -6.96 10.36 20.84
N GLU A 227 -7.91 11.24 20.53
CA GLU A 227 -7.71 12.54 19.84
C GLU A 227 -6.73 13.50 20.55
N GLU A 228 -6.42 13.29 21.84
CA GLU A 228 -5.55 14.14 22.65
C GLU A 228 -4.04 13.82 22.52
N THR A 229 -3.67 12.93 21.60
CA THR A 229 -2.27 12.55 21.36
C THR A 229 -1.75 13.16 20.05
N PRO A 230 -0.42 13.26 19.85
CA PRO A 230 0.14 13.68 18.56
C PRO A 230 -0.44 12.81 17.43
N SER A 231 -1.28 13.42 16.60
CA SER A 231 -1.93 12.70 15.51
C SER A 231 -0.99 12.63 14.31
N PHE A 232 -0.94 11.49 13.63
CA PHE A 232 -0.17 11.40 12.40
C PHE A 232 -0.90 12.10 11.25
N HIS A 233 -0.12 12.69 10.34
CA HIS A 233 -0.59 13.25 9.10
C HIS A 233 0.10 12.51 7.96
N PHE A 234 -0.66 11.81 7.14
CA PHE A 234 -0.11 11.24 5.94
C PHE A 234 0.24 12.39 4.96
N VAL A 235 1.48 12.40 4.45
CA VAL A 235 1.98 13.26 3.36
C VAL A 235 2.17 12.49 2.04
N PRO A 236 1.42 12.82 0.96
CA PRO A 236 1.43 12.03 -0.28
C PRO A 236 2.78 12.12 -1.00
N PRO A 237 3.19 11.08 -1.77
CA PRO A 237 4.47 11.11 -2.47
C PRO A 237 4.56 12.28 -3.46
N SER A 238 5.62 13.08 -3.36
CA SER A 238 5.79 14.28 -4.19
C SER A 238 5.77 13.97 -5.70
N LYS A 239 6.39 12.86 -6.10
CA LYS A 239 6.38 12.35 -7.49
C LYS A 239 4.99 12.01 -7.99
N SER A 240 4.15 11.44 -7.13
CA SER A 240 2.78 11.07 -7.47
C SER A 240 1.90 12.29 -7.67
N ILE A 241 2.01 13.29 -6.78
CA ILE A 241 1.29 14.56 -6.91
C ILE A 241 1.71 15.28 -8.18
N LYS A 242 3.01 15.41 -8.43
CA LYS A 242 3.54 16.03 -9.65
C LYS A 242 3.00 15.36 -10.91
N TYR A 243 2.98 14.02 -10.95
CA TYR A 243 2.43 13.30 -12.10
C TYR A 243 0.96 13.62 -12.34
N ILE A 244 0.15 13.67 -11.27
CA ILE A 244 -1.28 14.00 -11.36
C ILE A 244 -1.46 15.41 -11.93
N GLU A 245 -0.76 16.40 -11.39
CA GLU A 245 -0.83 17.79 -11.86
C GLU A 245 -0.42 17.96 -13.33
N GLU A 246 0.56 17.17 -13.78
CA GLU A 246 1.10 17.28 -15.15
C GLU A 246 0.34 16.45 -16.19
N ASN A 247 -0.35 15.36 -15.80
CA ASN A 247 -0.83 14.35 -16.76
C ASN A 247 -2.30 13.97 -16.61
N ILE A 248 -2.94 14.31 -15.50
CA ILE A 248 -4.33 13.93 -15.23
C ILE A 248 -5.14 15.21 -15.21
N GLU A 249 -6.00 15.39 -16.22
CA GLU A 249 -6.91 16.54 -16.27
C GLU A 249 -7.75 16.55 -14.99
N ALA A 250 -7.76 17.68 -14.30
CA ALA A 250 -8.66 17.89 -13.18
C ALA A 250 -10.11 17.73 -13.68
N PRO A 251 -10.96 16.99 -12.97
CA PRO A 251 -12.36 16.78 -13.36
C PRO A 251 -13.15 18.10 -13.48
#